data_AF-A0A943S5K6-F1
#
_entry.id   AF-A0A943S5K6-F1
#
_cell.length_a   1.000
_cell.length_b   1.000
_cell.length_c   1.000
_cell.angle_alpha   90.00
_cell.angle_beta   90.00
_cell.angle_gamma   90.00
#
_symmetry.space_group_name_H-M   'P 1'
#
loop_
_entity.id
_entity.type
_entity.pdbx_description
1 polymer ?
#
loop_
_entity_poly.entity_id
_entity_poly.type
_entity_poly.pdbx_seq_one_letter_code
_entity_poly.pdbx_strand_id
1 'polypeptide(L)'
;MKTFKKALSVILCLCMIMSVMAAGLNAFAQEEATAALDGAVSEAAALAVSDPTDEKPDVDAMERTKVKYPIGASKKAVNRSIGRVEDILFTVLKVPEGGVPQVLNEKVYTNETVALVAKKLFPLVGGLSSLVAKGPKDLAAKLDKETCAGAIAALNAAAATLGADGKPVDKLEAWQYLTVVDGDFGFANGDKEGFLDAVASLFRPLSLLTTVVSFENTTSLFYGPQLGIYEDLIPIFEALGIKDFMTSDEYTAYVKKGANTNEKMDRRIRGIITPIFTLVDAVASAESPVDEVLKLLPNLASAIDTGLIDTQIHSMLGKISLGIGNSVKVDLTTGGVYDMIAPKLKDIELQAAKVDENGEETAPAVTLTINLDKEKFAAAIKDIAACGVFTAKESAAKTRNWFVGIEGDSADAFVVLFRYLHSELTEENNAVAIKTAVAALDMNASQKIVVNFLVSSVLSSSADGALRTIVALLPLAKTGVKIAARFGAFDK
;
A
#
# COMPACT_ATOMS: atom_id res chain seq x y z
N MET A 1 11.91 -14.84 2.00
CA MET A 1 12.06 -13.39 1.71
C MET A 1 11.90 -13.02 0.23
N LYS A 2 12.46 -13.77 -0.74
CA LYS A 2 12.28 -13.49 -2.19
C LYS A 2 10.87 -13.69 -2.73
N THR A 3 10.16 -14.65 -2.19
CA THR A 3 8.74 -14.91 -2.50
C THR A 3 7.80 -13.86 -1.88
N PHE A 4 8.22 -13.28 -0.76
CA PHE A 4 7.54 -12.19 -0.05
C PHE A 4 7.61 -10.85 -0.81
N LYS A 5 8.71 -10.61 -1.54
CA LYS A 5 8.84 -9.48 -2.51
C LYS A 5 7.88 -9.56 -3.71
N LYS A 6 7.18 -10.67 -3.91
CA LYS A 6 6.16 -10.80 -4.96
C LYS A 6 4.73 -10.78 -4.42
N ALA A 7 4.50 -11.20 -3.16
CA ALA A 7 3.34 -10.77 -2.38
C ALA A 7 3.28 -9.24 -2.25
N LEU A 8 4.45 -8.59 -2.32
CA LEU A 8 4.65 -7.14 -2.45
C LEU A 8 3.88 -6.47 -3.59
N SER A 9 3.38 -7.19 -4.62
CA SER A 9 2.59 -6.58 -5.71
C SER A 9 1.11 -6.37 -5.35
N VAL A 10 0.52 -7.28 -4.57
CA VAL A 10 -0.83 -7.16 -3.99
C VAL A 10 -0.76 -6.34 -2.70
N ILE A 11 0.28 -6.57 -1.90
CA ILE A 11 0.78 -5.64 -0.89
C ILE A 11 1.25 -4.33 -1.55
N LEU A 12 1.34 -4.14 -2.88
CA LEU A 12 1.63 -2.82 -3.48
C LEU A 12 0.35 -2.02 -3.67
N CYS A 13 -0.81 -2.64 -3.90
CA CYS A 13 -2.10 -1.95 -3.81
C CYS A 13 -2.44 -1.66 -2.35
N LEU A 14 -2.12 -2.61 -1.47
CA LEU A 14 -2.26 -2.48 -0.03
C LEU A 14 -1.25 -1.55 0.61
N CYS A 15 -0.03 -1.47 0.09
CA CYS A 15 0.96 -0.43 0.33
C CYS A 15 0.72 0.76 -0.56
N MET A 16 -0.19 0.81 -1.52
CA MET A 16 -0.62 2.08 -2.09
C MET A 16 -1.63 2.68 -1.14
N ILE A 17 -2.54 1.90 -0.55
CA ILE A 17 -3.46 2.36 0.51
C ILE A 17 -2.69 2.64 1.83
N MET A 18 -1.79 1.74 2.24
CA MET A 18 -0.90 1.92 3.39
C MET A 18 0.30 2.81 3.09
N SER A 19 0.74 3.07 1.85
CA SER A 19 1.70 4.17 1.54
C SER A 19 0.99 5.45 1.17
N VAL A 20 -0.32 5.50 0.99
CA VAL A 20 -1.11 6.75 0.95
C VAL A 20 -1.37 7.21 2.38
N MET A 21 -1.72 6.29 3.28
CA MET A 21 -1.72 6.56 4.73
C MET A 21 -0.31 6.72 5.30
N ALA A 22 0.62 5.86 4.90
CA ALA A 22 2.01 6.03 5.28
C ALA A 22 2.65 7.19 4.52
N ALA A 23 2.10 7.75 3.44
CA ALA A 23 2.48 9.04 2.86
C ALA A 23 1.79 10.23 3.53
N GLY A 24 0.62 10.05 4.15
CA GLY A 24 0.16 10.94 5.22
C GLY A 24 1.11 10.93 6.43
N LEU A 25 1.91 9.86 6.59
CA LEU A 25 3.02 9.78 7.53
C LEU A 25 4.41 10.08 6.92
N ASN A 26 4.66 9.90 5.61
CA ASN A 26 5.94 10.10 4.88
C ASN A 26 6.07 11.55 4.40
N ALA A 27 4.93 12.21 4.23
CA ALA A 27 4.67 13.64 4.42
C ALA A 27 5.66 14.28 5.37
N PHE A 28 5.82 13.59 6.49
CA PHE A 28 6.54 14.10 7.61
C PHE A 28 8.07 13.98 7.48
N ALA A 29 8.63 13.52 6.36
CA ALA A 29 10.02 13.07 6.29
C ALA A 29 10.87 13.63 5.12
N GLN A 30 10.58 14.83 4.61
CA GLN A 30 11.50 15.52 3.69
C GLN A 30 11.94 16.89 4.21
N GLU A 31 13.25 17.02 4.47
CA GLU A 31 14.00 18.23 4.90
C GLU A 31 14.46 19.06 3.66
N GLU A 32 14.84 20.34 3.68
CA GLU A 32 15.21 21.33 4.71
C GLU A 32 15.04 22.77 4.12
N ALA A 33 14.88 23.78 5.01
CA ALA A 33 15.17 25.23 4.86
C ALA A 33 14.00 26.24 5.08
N THR A 34 13.98 26.78 6.31
CA THR A 34 13.82 28.20 6.74
C THR A 34 13.07 29.23 5.87
N ALA A 35 11.97 29.79 6.41
CA ALA A 35 11.89 31.14 7.00
C ALA A 35 10.50 31.81 6.87
N ALA A 36 10.19 32.58 7.91
CA ALA A 36 9.27 33.73 7.99
C ALA A 36 7.74 33.48 7.98
N LEU A 37 7.27 33.35 9.22
CA LEU A 37 5.93 33.61 9.74
C LEU A 37 5.61 35.12 9.71
N ASP A 38 4.58 35.53 8.97
CA ASP A 38 3.58 36.54 9.37
C ASP A 38 2.59 36.78 8.20
N GLY A 39 1.35 36.31 8.35
CA GLY A 39 0.26 36.61 7.40
C GLY A 39 -0.84 35.55 7.26
N ALA A 40 -0.56 34.28 7.54
CA ALA A 40 -1.48 33.17 7.24
C ALA A 40 -2.61 32.94 8.27
N VAL A 41 -2.68 33.74 9.34
CA VAL A 41 -3.66 33.56 10.42
C VAL A 41 -5.08 34.03 10.03
N SER A 42 -5.26 34.76 8.91
CA SER A 42 -6.59 35.31 8.58
C SER A 42 -7.46 34.50 7.61
N GLU A 43 -6.93 33.50 6.88
CA GLU A 43 -7.74 32.76 5.89
C GLU A 43 -8.12 31.32 6.29
N ALA A 44 -7.36 30.67 7.18
CA ALA A 44 -7.67 29.31 7.63
C ALA A 44 -8.92 29.23 8.54
N ALA A 45 -9.43 30.36 9.03
CA ALA A 45 -10.56 30.44 9.95
C ALA A 45 -11.92 30.64 9.27
N ALA A 46 -12.00 30.64 7.94
CA ALA A 46 -13.23 31.01 7.20
C ALA A 46 -13.74 29.96 6.19
N LEU A 47 -13.44 28.67 6.38
CA LEU A 47 -14.23 27.60 5.72
C LEU A 47 -15.54 27.41 6.51
N ALA A 48 -16.45 28.37 6.36
CA ALA A 48 -17.87 28.09 6.57
C ALA A 48 -18.21 26.90 5.67
N VAL A 49 -18.80 25.85 6.26
CA VAL A 49 -19.36 24.71 5.52
C VAL A 49 -20.32 25.28 4.49
N SER A 50 -19.86 25.44 3.24
CA SER A 50 -20.75 25.69 2.12
C SER A 50 -21.58 24.44 1.94
N ASP A 51 -22.90 24.59 1.81
CA ASP A 51 -23.77 23.44 1.57
C ASP A 51 -23.22 22.65 0.36
N PRO A 52 -23.02 21.34 0.50
CA PRO A 52 -22.55 20.51 -0.61
C PRO A 52 -23.53 20.62 -1.78
N THR A 53 -23.00 20.64 -3.01
CA THR A 53 -23.84 20.74 -4.20
C THR A 53 -24.77 19.53 -4.29
N ASP A 54 -26.08 19.78 -4.42
CA ASP A 54 -27.09 18.73 -4.66
C ASP A 54 -26.99 18.09 -6.05
N GLU A 55 -26.19 18.66 -6.95
CA GLU A 55 -26.07 18.23 -8.32
C GLU A 55 -25.39 16.85 -8.41
N LYS A 56 -26.18 15.87 -8.87
CA LYS A 56 -25.72 14.50 -9.09
C LYS A 56 -24.75 14.47 -10.27
N PRO A 57 -23.57 13.83 -10.15
CA PRO A 57 -22.62 13.71 -11.25
C PRO A 57 -23.24 13.06 -12.49
N ASP A 58 -23.02 13.68 -13.65
CA ASP A 58 -23.38 13.10 -14.95
C ASP A 58 -22.36 12.01 -15.33
N VAL A 59 -22.64 10.79 -14.90
CA VAL A 59 -21.80 9.61 -15.17
C VAL A 59 -21.96 9.10 -16.60
N ASP A 60 -23.01 9.48 -17.32
CA ASP A 60 -23.25 9.07 -18.72
C ASP A 60 -22.36 9.86 -19.69
N ALA A 61 -22.00 11.10 -19.32
CA ALA A 61 -21.05 11.92 -20.06
C ALA A 61 -19.58 11.49 -19.88
N MET A 62 -19.27 10.61 -18.92
CA MET A 62 -17.90 10.19 -18.62
C MET A 62 -17.37 9.22 -19.67
N GLU A 63 -16.22 9.55 -20.27
CA GLU A 63 -15.61 8.72 -21.29
C GLU A 63 -15.03 7.43 -20.69
N ARG A 64 -15.42 6.29 -21.28
CA ARG A 64 -14.93 4.96 -20.92
C ARG A 64 -13.80 4.52 -21.84
N THR A 65 -12.82 3.81 -21.30
CA THR A 65 -11.74 3.23 -22.09
C THR A 65 -12.31 2.14 -23.01
N LYS A 66 -12.24 2.40 -24.32
CA LYS A 66 -12.71 1.45 -25.35
C LYS A 66 -11.64 0.39 -25.62
N VAL A 67 -11.57 -0.63 -24.78
CA VAL A 67 -10.61 -1.72 -24.94
C VAL A 67 -10.96 -2.58 -26.16
N LYS A 68 -10.10 -2.50 -27.18
CA LYS A 68 -10.14 -3.42 -28.34
C LYS A 68 -9.46 -4.73 -27.97
N TYR A 69 -10.15 -5.84 -28.13
CA TYR A 69 -9.61 -7.17 -27.85
C TYR A 69 -8.97 -7.80 -29.10
N PRO A 70 -7.79 -8.43 -28.97
CA PRO A 70 -7.18 -9.12 -30.09
C PRO A 70 -7.99 -10.35 -30.52
N ILE A 71 -7.95 -10.70 -31.81
CA ILE A 71 -8.52 -11.95 -32.34
C ILE A 71 -7.91 -13.14 -31.58
N GLY A 72 -8.76 -14.02 -31.03
CA GLY A 72 -8.34 -15.16 -30.21
C GLY A 72 -8.20 -14.86 -28.70
N ALA A 73 -8.18 -13.58 -28.32
CA ALA A 73 -8.15 -13.12 -26.93
C ALA A 73 -9.38 -12.25 -26.64
N SER A 74 -10.59 -12.79 -26.89
CA SER A 74 -11.85 -12.11 -26.53
C SER A 74 -11.91 -11.79 -25.03
N LYS A 75 -12.75 -10.83 -24.63
CA LYS A 75 -13.00 -10.49 -23.21
C LYS A 75 -13.25 -11.72 -22.33
N LYS A 76 -14.08 -12.66 -22.80
CA LYS A 76 -14.31 -13.95 -22.13
C LYS A 76 -13.05 -14.82 -22.00
N ALA A 77 -12.17 -14.80 -23.01
CA ALA A 77 -10.91 -15.53 -22.97
C ALA A 77 -9.88 -14.86 -22.03
N VAL A 78 -9.85 -13.53 -21.99
CA VAL A 78 -9.02 -12.76 -21.05
C VAL A 78 -9.46 -13.01 -19.62
N ASN A 79 -10.76 -12.93 -19.30
CA ASN A 79 -11.27 -13.26 -17.96
C ASN A 79 -10.86 -14.66 -17.48
N ARG A 80 -10.99 -15.67 -18.35
CA ARG A 80 -10.51 -17.02 -18.02
C ARG A 80 -8.99 -17.12 -17.86
N SER A 81 -8.25 -16.21 -18.48
CA SER A 81 -6.79 -16.16 -18.40
C SER A 81 -6.31 -15.51 -17.10
N ILE A 82 -7.05 -14.54 -16.56
CA ILE A 82 -6.76 -13.93 -15.25
C ILE A 82 -6.67 -15.02 -14.17
N GLY A 83 -7.66 -15.91 -14.05
CA GLY A 83 -7.59 -17.01 -13.09
C GLY A 83 -6.42 -17.98 -13.32
N ARG A 84 -6.00 -18.19 -14.58
CA ARG A 84 -4.81 -19.01 -14.89
C ARG A 84 -3.50 -18.30 -14.54
N VAL A 85 -3.45 -16.99 -14.72
CA VAL A 85 -2.32 -16.15 -14.31
C VAL A 85 -2.21 -16.19 -12.79
N GLU A 86 -3.33 -16.09 -12.08
CA GLU A 86 -3.38 -16.25 -10.63
C GLU A 86 -2.84 -17.62 -10.17
N ASP A 87 -3.30 -18.72 -10.76
CA ASP A 87 -2.79 -20.06 -10.44
C ASP A 87 -1.26 -20.16 -10.59
N ILE A 88 -0.73 -19.62 -11.69
CA ILE A 88 0.70 -19.62 -11.98
C ILE A 88 1.44 -18.74 -10.98
N LEU A 89 0.91 -17.54 -10.70
CA LEU A 89 1.45 -16.65 -9.69
C LEU A 89 1.49 -17.37 -8.35
N PHE A 90 0.37 -17.88 -7.85
CA PHE A 90 0.29 -18.53 -6.54
C PHE A 90 1.23 -19.74 -6.43
N THR A 91 1.38 -20.52 -7.50
CA THR A 91 2.35 -21.63 -7.53
C THR A 91 3.79 -21.13 -7.45
N VAL A 92 4.17 -20.15 -8.27
CA VAL A 92 5.51 -19.54 -8.26
C VAL A 92 5.78 -18.82 -6.94
N LEU A 93 4.73 -18.28 -6.32
CA LEU A 93 4.80 -17.57 -5.06
C LEU A 93 4.77 -18.48 -3.84
N LYS A 94 4.58 -19.79 -4.04
CA LYS A 94 4.35 -20.76 -2.96
C LYS A 94 3.30 -20.28 -1.97
N VAL A 95 2.20 -19.73 -2.51
CA VAL A 95 1.03 -19.44 -1.68
C VAL A 95 0.57 -20.77 -1.07
N PRO A 96 0.42 -20.84 0.26
CA PRO A 96 0.06 -22.07 0.94
C PRO A 96 -1.36 -22.53 0.54
N GLU A 97 -1.71 -23.77 0.88
CA GLU A 97 -3.01 -24.35 0.52
C GLU A 97 -4.20 -23.56 1.09
N GLY A 98 -4.04 -22.91 2.24
CA GLY A 98 -5.03 -21.98 2.81
C GLY A 98 -5.11 -20.63 2.09
N GLY A 99 -4.43 -20.47 0.95
CA GLY A 99 -4.52 -19.32 0.07
C GLY A 99 -3.90 -18.05 0.62
N VAL A 100 -4.28 -16.92 0.02
CA VAL A 100 -3.87 -15.58 0.47
C VAL A 100 -4.29 -15.28 1.93
N PRO A 101 -5.44 -15.74 2.45
CA PRO A 101 -5.79 -15.52 3.86
C PRO A 101 -4.78 -16.11 4.84
N GLN A 102 -4.27 -17.32 4.56
CA GLN A 102 -3.21 -17.90 5.38
C GLN A 102 -1.91 -17.08 5.31
N VAL A 103 -1.57 -16.52 4.14
CA VAL A 103 -0.42 -15.60 4.01
C VAL A 103 -0.62 -14.35 4.87
N LEU A 104 -1.82 -13.77 4.89
CA LEU A 104 -2.12 -12.62 5.75
C LEU A 104 -1.94 -12.98 7.23
N ASN A 105 -2.48 -14.12 7.67
CA ASN A 105 -2.37 -14.54 9.06
C ASN A 105 -0.91 -14.81 9.47
N GLU A 106 -0.13 -15.49 8.62
CA GLU A 106 1.24 -15.88 8.94
C GLU A 106 2.29 -14.79 8.75
N LYS A 107 1.97 -13.72 8.00
CA LYS A 107 2.96 -12.71 7.59
C LYS A 107 2.54 -11.26 7.78
N VAL A 108 1.25 -10.98 7.86
CA VAL A 108 0.72 -9.62 8.05
C VAL A 108 0.25 -9.44 9.47
N TYR A 109 -0.65 -10.29 9.95
CA TYR A 109 -1.23 -10.21 11.30
C TYR A 109 -0.29 -10.81 12.35
N THR A 110 0.91 -10.23 12.48
CA THR A 110 1.95 -10.74 13.36
C THR A 110 2.54 -9.65 14.24
N ASN A 111 3.08 -10.05 15.39
CA ASN A 111 3.83 -9.18 16.29
C ASN A 111 5.05 -8.57 15.58
N GLU A 112 5.71 -9.33 14.71
CA GLU A 112 6.83 -8.84 13.89
C GLU A 112 6.40 -7.69 12.96
N THR A 113 5.22 -7.80 12.35
CA THR A 113 4.65 -6.72 11.53
C THR A 113 4.35 -5.47 12.37
N VAL A 114 3.83 -5.62 13.60
CA VAL A 114 3.61 -4.48 14.52
C VAL A 114 4.95 -3.80 14.83
N ALA A 115 6.00 -4.56 15.12
CA ALA A 115 7.34 -4.02 15.33
C ALA A 115 7.89 -3.35 14.06
N LEU A 116 7.64 -3.90 12.86
CA LEU A 116 8.02 -3.28 11.60
C LEU A 116 7.31 -1.95 11.37
N VAL A 117 6.01 -1.86 11.68
CA VAL A 117 5.25 -0.61 11.64
C VAL A 117 5.91 0.39 12.58
N ALA A 118 6.20 0.03 13.82
CA ALA A 118 6.86 0.93 14.78
C ALA A 118 8.26 1.39 14.29
N LYS A 119 9.07 0.47 13.76
CA LYS A 119 10.40 0.73 13.17
C LYS A 119 10.38 1.75 12.04
N LYS A 120 9.29 1.80 11.28
CA LYS A 120 9.13 2.76 10.17
C LYS A 120 8.46 4.05 10.65
N LEU A 121 7.41 3.92 11.46
CA LEU A 121 6.58 5.03 11.92
C LEU A 121 7.35 6.03 12.78
N PHE A 122 8.07 5.57 13.81
CA PHE A 122 8.59 6.48 14.82
C PHE A 122 9.85 7.25 14.40
N PRO A 123 10.83 6.66 13.68
CA PRO A 123 11.93 7.45 13.13
C PRO A 123 11.42 8.52 12.15
N LEU A 124 10.42 8.16 11.36
CA LEU A 124 9.77 9.03 10.37
C LEU A 124 9.04 10.21 11.04
N VAL A 125 8.13 9.92 11.98
CA VAL A 125 7.39 10.95 12.71
C VAL A 125 8.32 11.74 13.62
N GLY A 126 9.28 11.09 14.26
CA GLY A 126 10.22 11.74 15.17
C GLY A 126 11.21 12.69 14.50
N GLY A 127 11.52 12.47 13.22
CA GLY A 127 12.34 13.38 12.41
C GLY A 127 11.70 14.75 12.17
N LEU A 128 10.38 14.88 12.33
CA LEU A 128 9.66 16.13 12.14
C LEU A 128 9.97 17.22 13.15
N SER A 129 9.96 16.82 14.41
CA SER A 129 9.86 17.72 15.54
C SER A 129 10.14 16.95 16.81
N SER A 130 10.85 17.61 17.71
CA SER A 130 11.14 17.10 19.05
C SER A 130 9.88 16.76 19.86
N LEU A 131 8.72 17.36 19.55
CA LEU A 131 7.44 17.11 20.21
C LEU A 131 6.92 15.68 19.98
N VAL A 132 7.18 15.12 18.80
CA VAL A 132 6.67 13.81 18.35
C VAL A 132 7.77 12.75 18.23
N ALA A 133 9.02 13.14 18.47
CA ALA A 133 10.16 12.26 18.59
C ALA A 133 10.05 11.38 19.86
N LYS A 134 9.33 10.25 19.71
CA LYS A 134 9.15 9.23 20.76
C LYS A 134 10.07 8.05 20.52
N GLY A 135 10.72 7.60 21.60
CA GLY A 135 11.55 6.39 21.61
C GLY A 135 10.77 5.16 22.08
N PRO A 136 11.38 3.95 22.00
CA PRO A 136 10.73 2.72 22.45
C PRO A 136 10.25 2.74 23.92
N LYS A 137 10.99 3.42 24.81
CA LYS A 137 10.60 3.61 26.22
C LYS A 137 9.31 4.41 26.41
N ASP A 138 9.04 5.39 25.53
CA ASP A 138 7.82 6.18 25.59
C ASP A 138 6.58 5.31 25.29
N LEU A 139 6.72 4.37 24.36
CA LEU A 139 5.69 3.36 24.07
C LEU A 139 5.57 2.37 25.23
N ALA A 140 6.67 1.82 25.73
CA ALA A 140 6.66 0.86 26.83
C ALA A 140 5.92 1.38 28.07
N ALA A 141 6.04 2.69 28.37
CA ALA A 141 5.34 3.33 29.47
C ALA A 141 3.81 3.47 29.30
N LYS A 142 3.30 3.26 28.08
CA LYS A 142 1.88 3.43 27.70
C LYS A 142 1.17 2.12 27.37
N LEU A 143 1.90 1.01 27.31
CA LEU A 143 1.35 -0.33 27.10
C LEU A 143 0.79 -0.92 28.39
N ASP A 144 -0.13 -1.87 28.24
CA ASP A 144 -0.66 -2.61 29.37
C ASP A 144 0.42 -3.57 29.92
N LYS A 145 0.59 -3.56 31.25
CA LYS A 145 1.69 -4.28 31.89
C LYS A 145 1.43 -5.79 32.01
N GLU A 146 0.18 -6.21 31.99
CA GLU A 146 -0.19 -7.61 32.15
C GLU A 146 -0.20 -8.31 30.79
N THR A 147 -0.84 -7.71 29.79
CA THR A 147 -1.00 -8.34 28.47
C THR A 147 0.20 -8.11 27.55
N CYS A 148 0.92 -6.99 27.69
CA CYS A 148 2.03 -6.63 26.80
C CYS A 148 3.40 -6.70 27.48
N ALA A 149 3.56 -7.53 28.51
CA ALA A 149 4.81 -7.64 29.27
C ALA A 149 6.02 -7.96 28.37
N GLY A 150 5.85 -8.84 27.37
CA GLY A 150 6.86 -9.19 26.38
C GLY A 150 7.30 -7.98 25.54
N ALA A 151 6.34 -7.25 24.95
CA ALA A 151 6.62 -6.03 24.18
C ALA A 151 7.29 -4.96 25.05
N ILE A 152 6.87 -4.78 26.31
CA ILE A 152 7.51 -3.84 27.24
C ILE A 152 8.98 -4.21 27.47
N ALA A 153 9.28 -5.51 27.66
CA ALA A 153 10.66 -5.97 27.80
C ALA A 153 11.47 -5.72 26.52
N ALA A 154 10.92 -6.05 25.35
CA ALA A 154 11.54 -5.83 24.05
C ALA A 154 11.82 -4.35 23.75
N LEU A 155 10.85 -3.47 24.02
CA LEU A 155 11.00 -2.02 23.85
C LEU A 155 12.06 -1.44 24.79
N ASN A 156 12.08 -1.88 26.05
CA ASN A 156 13.11 -1.45 27.00
C ASN A 156 14.51 -1.94 26.60
N ALA A 157 14.62 -3.17 26.07
CA ALA A 157 15.87 -3.71 25.55
C ALA A 157 16.38 -2.90 24.35
N ALA A 158 15.50 -2.59 23.39
CA ALA A 158 15.83 -1.76 22.23
C ALA A 158 16.30 -0.35 22.65
N ALA A 159 15.65 0.26 23.64
CA ALA A 159 16.04 1.56 24.19
C ALA A 159 17.31 1.53 25.08
N ALA A 160 17.83 0.35 25.40
CA ALA A 160 19.07 0.16 26.15
C ALA A 160 20.25 -0.23 25.25
N THR A 161 20.04 -0.36 23.94
CA THR A 161 21.09 -0.68 22.97
C THR A 161 22.21 0.36 23.02
N LEU A 162 23.46 -0.13 23.04
CA LEU A 162 24.66 0.69 22.99
C LEU A 162 25.25 0.68 21.58
N GLY A 163 25.71 1.83 21.11
CA GLY A 163 26.44 1.98 19.86
C GLY A 163 27.88 1.46 19.98
N ALA A 164 28.61 1.52 18.86
CA ALA A 164 30.01 1.06 18.79
C ALA A 164 30.96 1.83 19.73
N ASP A 165 30.57 3.02 20.17
CA ASP A 165 31.30 3.87 21.12
C ASP A 165 30.95 3.57 22.60
N GLY A 166 30.13 2.54 22.85
CA GLY A 166 29.69 2.14 24.18
C GLY A 166 28.63 3.05 24.82
N LYS A 167 28.08 4.03 24.08
CA LYS A 167 27.01 4.92 24.57
C LYS A 167 25.64 4.46 24.08
N PRO A 168 24.54 4.83 24.77
CA PRO A 168 23.19 4.55 24.28
C PRO A 168 22.98 5.13 22.88
N VAL A 169 22.39 4.34 21.98
CA VAL A 169 21.97 4.80 20.65
C VAL A 169 20.91 5.90 20.77
N ASP A 170 20.79 6.75 19.74
CA ASP A 170 19.75 7.78 19.74
C ASP A 170 18.35 7.15 19.89
N LYS A 171 17.42 7.89 20.54
CA LYS A 171 16.08 7.37 20.83
C LYS A 171 15.29 6.98 19.57
N LEU A 172 15.54 7.60 18.41
CA LEU A 172 14.89 7.28 17.16
C LEU A 172 15.58 6.09 16.47
N GLU A 173 16.91 6.04 16.54
CA GLU A 173 17.70 4.90 16.05
C GLU A 173 17.41 3.62 16.84
N ALA A 174 17.12 3.74 18.13
CA ALA A 174 16.78 2.64 19.04
C ALA A 174 15.63 1.77 18.50
N TRP A 175 14.71 2.33 17.71
CA TRP A 175 13.62 1.56 17.11
C TRP A 175 14.10 0.42 16.21
N GLN A 176 15.23 0.59 15.50
CA GLN A 176 15.76 -0.43 14.59
C GLN A 176 16.07 -1.76 15.30
N TYR A 177 16.45 -1.67 16.58
CA TYR A 177 16.82 -2.81 17.42
C TYR A 177 15.63 -3.51 18.08
N LEU A 178 14.40 -3.01 17.88
CA LEU A 178 13.19 -3.65 18.39
C LEU A 178 13.05 -5.06 17.80
N THR A 179 13.14 -6.08 18.63
CA THR A 179 12.93 -7.48 18.23
C THR A 179 11.85 -8.05 19.10
N VAL A 180 10.82 -8.62 18.48
CA VAL A 180 9.66 -9.17 19.17
C VAL A 180 9.39 -10.59 18.68
N VAL A 181 8.75 -11.36 19.53
CA VAL A 181 8.28 -12.73 19.24
C VAL A 181 6.75 -12.79 19.30
N ASP A 182 6.23 -13.95 18.94
CA ASP A 182 4.79 -14.22 19.05
C ASP A 182 4.30 -14.04 20.49
N GLY A 183 3.16 -13.35 20.66
CA GLY A 183 2.58 -13.04 21.96
C GLY A 183 3.05 -11.74 22.61
N ASP A 184 4.14 -11.10 22.16
CA ASP A 184 4.76 -9.98 22.87
C ASP A 184 3.84 -8.77 23.04
N PHE A 185 3.08 -8.40 22.01
CA PHE A 185 2.10 -7.31 22.07
C PHE A 185 0.75 -7.74 22.66
N GLY A 186 0.65 -8.94 23.23
CA GLY A 186 -0.55 -9.45 23.89
C GLY A 186 -1.54 -10.16 22.96
N PHE A 187 -1.10 -10.56 21.77
CA PHE A 187 -1.90 -11.35 20.84
C PHE A 187 -1.02 -12.42 20.15
N ALA A 188 -1.65 -13.53 19.76
CA ALA A 188 -1.00 -14.58 18.99
C ALA A 188 -0.99 -14.22 17.49
N ASN A 189 0.11 -14.51 16.80
CA ASN A 189 0.22 -14.32 15.35
C ASN A 189 -0.93 -15.03 14.63
N GLY A 190 -1.53 -14.32 13.67
CA GLY A 190 -2.75 -14.73 12.97
C GLY A 190 -4.04 -14.16 13.57
N ASP A 191 -4.01 -13.57 14.77
CA ASP A 191 -5.15 -12.84 15.32
C ASP A 191 -5.23 -11.42 14.76
N LYS A 192 -6.14 -11.21 13.81
CA LYS A 192 -6.42 -9.90 13.20
C LYS A 192 -6.83 -8.86 14.24
N GLU A 193 -7.74 -9.19 15.15
CA GLU A 193 -8.26 -8.20 16.09
C GLU A 193 -7.16 -7.80 17.08
N GLY A 194 -6.41 -8.77 17.59
CA GLY A 194 -5.22 -8.51 18.39
C GLY A 194 -4.16 -7.67 17.65
N PHE A 195 -3.93 -7.96 16.37
CA PHE A 195 -3.03 -7.16 15.53
C PHE A 195 -3.49 -5.71 15.39
N LEU A 196 -4.78 -5.46 15.10
CA LEU A 196 -5.33 -4.12 14.94
C LEU A 196 -5.27 -3.32 16.26
N ASP A 197 -5.53 -3.96 17.40
CA ASP A 197 -5.31 -3.34 18.72
C ASP A 197 -3.86 -3.00 18.96
N ALA A 198 -2.95 -3.92 18.64
CA ALA A 198 -1.52 -3.70 18.82
C ALA A 198 -1.01 -2.53 17.96
N VAL A 199 -1.41 -2.45 16.68
CA VAL A 199 -1.08 -1.31 15.79
C VAL A 199 -1.65 -0.01 16.34
N ALA A 200 -2.90 0.00 16.80
CA ALA A 200 -3.52 1.20 17.37
C ALA A 200 -2.78 1.67 18.63
N SER A 201 -2.34 0.73 19.48
CA SER A 201 -1.61 1.03 20.71
C SER A 201 -0.26 1.73 20.47
N LEU A 202 0.34 1.55 19.28
CA LEU A 202 1.58 2.24 18.89
C LEU A 202 1.42 3.77 18.95
N PHE A 203 0.21 4.30 18.76
CA PHE A 203 -0.01 5.74 18.72
C PHE A 203 -0.27 6.36 20.09
N ARG A 204 -0.43 5.57 21.17
CA ARG A 204 -0.66 6.09 22.53
C ARG A 204 0.38 7.12 22.99
N PRO A 205 1.69 6.99 22.71
CA PRO A 205 2.69 8.02 23.03
C PRO A 205 2.46 9.36 22.33
N LEU A 206 1.76 9.35 21.19
CA LEU A 206 1.40 10.52 20.40
C LEU A 206 0.06 11.13 20.83
N SER A 207 -0.58 10.61 21.87
CA SER A 207 -1.90 11.08 22.33
C SER A 207 -1.94 12.54 22.73
N LEU A 208 -0.82 13.14 23.14
CA LEU A 208 -0.74 14.58 23.39
C LEU A 208 -0.96 15.42 22.11
N LEU A 209 -0.68 14.90 20.91
CA LEU A 209 -1.01 15.61 19.67
C LEU A 209 -2.52 15.82 19.52
N THR A 210 -3.31 14.91 20.06
CA THR A 210 -4.78 14.98 19.96
C THR A 210 -5.39 16.06 20.86
N THR A 211 -4.59 16.76 21.66
CA THR A 211 -5.06 17.97 22.36
C THR A 211 -5.03 19.20 21.47
N VAL A 212 -4.31 19.15 20.34
CA VAL A 212 -4.17 20.28 19.40
C VAL A 212 -4.76 19.93 18.03
N VAL A 213 -4.78 18.64 17.69
CA VAL A 213 -5.28 18.11 16.43
C VAL A 213 -6.53 17.28 16.69
N SER A 214 -7.65 17.63 16.05
CA SER A 214 -8.93 16.94 16.23
C SER A 214 -9.27 16.08 15.02
N PHE A 215 -9.33 14.77 15.23
CA PHE A 215 -9.85 13.83 14.23
C PHE A 215 -11.37 13.80 14.24
N GLU A 216 -11.96 13.96 15.43
CA GLU A 216 -13.38 14.04 15.67
C GLU A 216 -13.96 15.42 15.33
N ASN A 217 -15.27 15.45 15.08
CA ASN A 217 -16.02 16.69 14.99
C ASN A 217 -15.99 17.42 16.33
N THR A 218 -15.74 18.72 16.27
CA THR A 218 -15.73 19.59 17.44
C THR A 218 -16.87 20.60 17.35
N THR A 219 -17.16 21.27 18.45
CA THR A 219 -18.12 22.37 18.47
C THR A 219 -17.47 23.51 19.22
N SER A 220 -17.25 24.62 18.54
CA SER A 220 -16.73 25.85 19.14
C SER A 220 -17.88 26.78 19.49
N LEU A 221 -17.78 27.44 20.65
CA LEU A 221 -18.72 28.50 21.06
C LEU A 221 -18.73 29.69 20.09
N PHE A 222 -17.63 29.92 19.36
CA PHE A 222 -17.46 31.08 18.48
C PHE A 222 -17.68 30.76 17.00
N TYR A 223 -17.45 29.51 16.59
CA TYR A 223 -17.43 29.11 15.18
C TYR A 223 -18.43 28.00 14.82
N GLY A 224 -19.23 27.53 15.79
CA GLY A 224 -20.20 26.46 15.56
C GLY A 224 -19.56 25.07 15.39
N PRO A 225 -20.28 24.10 14.80
CA PRO A 225 -19.75 22.77 14.51
C PRO A 225 -18.60 22.83 13.51
N GLN A 226 -17.49 22.15 13.80
CA GLN A 226 -16.34 22.03 12.91
C GLN A 226 -16.08 20.56 12.61
N LEU A 227 -15.85 20.25 11.32
CA LEU A 227 -15.58 18.90 10.86
C LEU A 227 -14.13 18.52 11.17
N GLY A 228 -13.95 17.36 11.81
CA GLY A 228 -12.63 16.82 12.15
C GLY A 228 -11.87 16.29 10.93
N ILE A 229 -10.60 15.92 11.13
CA ILE A 229 -9.74 15.35 10.08
C ILE A 229 -10.31 14.07 9.47
N TYR A 230 -11.09 13.29 10.24
CA TYR A 230 -11.69 12.06 9.72
C TYR A 230 -12.67 12.31 8.57
N GLU A 231 -13.29 13.49 8.50
CA GLU A 231 -14.14 13.89 7.40
C GLU A 231 -13.40 13.87 6.05
N ASP A 232 -12.13 14.28 6.02
CA ASP A 232 -11.32 14.31 4.80
C ASP A 232 -10.88 12.91 4.35
N LEU A 233 -10.94 11.91 5.24
CA LEU A 233 -10.64 10.51 4.90
C LEU A 233 -11.79 9.82 4.18
N ILE A 234 -13.04 10.22 4.42
CA ILE A 234 -14.22 9.58 3.86
C ILE A 234 -14.18 9.57 2.32
N PRO A 235 -13.87 10.67 1.62
CA PRO A 235 -13.76 10.66 0.16
C PRO A 235 -12.72 9.68 -0.37
N ILE A 236 -11.62 9.46 0.35
CA ILE A 236 -10.60 8.47 -0.02
C ILE A 236 -11.19 7.06 0.12
N PHE A 237 -11.88 6.77 1.22
CA PHE A 237 -12.52 5.48 1.44
C PHE A 237 -13.57 5.17 0.38
N GLU A 238 -14.42 6.14 0.07
CA GLU A 238 -15.44 6.05 -0.97
C GLU A 238 -14.83 5.77 -2.35
N ALA A 239 -13.84 6.57 -2.74
CA ALA A 239 -13.20 6.43 -4.05
C ALA A 239 -12.44 5.12 -4.20
N LEU A 240 -11.85 4.60 -3.13
CA LEU A 240 -11.15 3.31 -3.14
C LEU A 240 -12.09 2.10 -3.00
N GLY A 241 -13.39 2.33 -2.82
CA GLY A 241 -14.37 1.27 -2.60
C GLY A 241 -14.22 0.56 -1.25
N ILE A 242 -13.60 1.22 -0.27
CA ILE A 242 -13.55 0.74 1.12
C ILE A 242 -14.98 0.77 1.67
N LYS A 243 -15.37 -0.32 2.31
CA LYS A 243 -16.69 -0.49 2.93
C LYS A 243 -16.57 -0.45 4.45
N ASP A 244 -17.72 -0.37 5.13
CA ASP A 244 -17.83 -0.48 6.58
C ASP A 244 -17.01 0.57 7.36
N PHE A 245 -16.78 1.74 6.75
CA PHE A 245 -16.27 2.91 7.44
C PHE A 245 -17.40 3.71 8.07
N MET A 246 -17.09 4.49 9.10
CA MET A 246 -18.07 5.31 9.83
C MET A 246 -18.30 6.63 9.10
N THR A 247 -19.48 7.22 9.25
CA THR A 247 -19.64 8.66 9.03
C THR A 247 -18.81 9.45 10.06
N SER A 248 -18.58 10.73 9.78
CA SER A 248 -17.81 11.60 10.68
C SER A 248 -18.45 11.75 12.09
N ASP A 249 -19.79 11.70 12.18
CA ASP A 249 -20.49 11.71 13.46
C ASP A 249 -20.39 10.38 14.20
N GLU A 250 -20.53 9.26 13.49
CA GLU A 250 -20.35 7.92 14.07
C GLU A 250 -18.93 7.72 14.58
N TYR A 251 -17.92 8.16 13.82
CA TYR A 251 -16.52 8.13 14.23
C TYR A 251 -16.30 8.98 15.49
N THR A 252 -16.87 10.19 15.52
CA THR A 252 -16.81 11.07 16.69
C THR A 252 -17.43 10.40 17.92
N ALA A 253 -18.61 9.79 17.78
CA ALA A 253 -19.26 9.07 18.86
C ALA A 253 -18.47 7.82 19.28
N TYR A 254 -17.88 7.11 18.32
CA TYR A 254 -17.05 5.94 18.54
C TYR A 254 -15.81 6.26 19.38
N VAL A 255 -15.08 7.33 19.04
CA VAL A 255 -13.90 7.77 19.79
C VAL A 255 -14.27 8.27 21.20
N LYS A 256 -15.38 9.00 21.34
CA LYS A 256 -15.85 9.53 22.63
C LYS A 256 -16.18 8.44 23.66
N LYS A 257 -16.45 7.21 23.23
CA LYS A 257 -16.65 6.05 24.13
C LYS A 257 -15.40 5.64 24.90
N GLY A 258 -14.20 6.09 24.48
CA GLY A 258 -12.96 5.80 25.21
C GLY A 258 -12.94 6.45 26.59
N ALA A 259 -12.68 5.66 27.63
CA ALA A 259 -12.72 6.11 29.03
C ALA A 259 -11.55 7.03 29.39
N ASN A 260 -10.41 6.87 28.71
CA ASN A 260 -9.19 7.64 28.97
C ASN A 260 -8.48 8.01 27.65
N THR A 261 -7.43 8.84 27.76
CA THR A 261 -6.68 9.36 26.61
C THR A 261 -6.05 8.27 25.73
N ASN A 262 -5.58 7.16 26.31
CA ASN A 262 -5.02 6.05 25.54
C ASN A 262 -6.13 5.31 24.79
N GLU A 263 -7.23 4.97 25.46
CA GLU A 263 -8.34 4.26 24.81
C GLU A 263 -9.00 5.11 23.70
N LYS A 264 -9.08 6.43 23.88
CA LYS A 264 -9.51 7.36 22.82
C LYS A 264 -8.55 7.34 21.64
N MET A 265 -7.24 7.31 21.88
CA MET A 265 -6.24 7.19 20.81
C MET A 265 -6.37 5.85 20.08
N ASP A 266 -6.50 4.75 20.80
CA ASP A 266 -6.67 3.42 20.21
C ASP A 266 -7.91 3.41 19.30
N ARG A 267 -9.03 3.95 19.78
CA ARG A 267 -10.27 4.09 18.99
C ARG A 267 -10.07 4.97 17.75
N ARG A 268 -9.35 6.10 17.83
CA ARG A 268 -9.07 6.94 16.65
C ARG A 268 -8.39 6.14 15.55
N ILE A 269 -7.31 5.44 15.90
CA ILE A 269 -6.55 4.67 14.92
C ILE A 269 -7.34 3.46 14.44
N ARG A 270 -7.96 2.69 15.35
CA ARG A 270 -8.85 1.56 15.03
C ARG A 270 -9.93 1.95 14.02
N GLY A 271 -10.58 3.11 14.20
CA GLY A 271 -11.63 3.58 13.31
C GLY A 271 -11.17 3.92 11.89
N ILE A 272 -9.86 4.15 11.71
CA ILE A 272 -9.23 4.42 10.42
C ILE A 272 -8.71 3.13 9.78
N ILE A 273 -7.99 2.29 10.54
CA ILE A 273 -7.31 1.11 9.98
C ILE A 273 -8.26 -0.08 9.76
N THR A 274 -9.33 -0.21 10.55
CA THR A 274 -10.23 -1.38 10.47
C THR A 274 -10.93 -1.51 9.11
N PRO A 275 -11.54 -0.44 8.53
CA PRO A 275 -12.14 -0.52 7.20
C PRO A 275 -11.13 -0.92 6.12
N ILE A 276 -9.90 -0.45 6.25
CA ILE A 276 -8.81 -0.74 5.31
C ILE A 276 -8.45 -2.21 5.37
N PHE A 277 -8.17 -2.76 6.56
CA PHE A 277 -7.88 -4.19 6.72
C PHE A 277 -9.09 -5.08 6.40
N THR A 278 -10.30 -4.55 6.49
CA THR A 278 -11.49 -5.27 6.00
C THR A 278 -11.50 -5.41 4.48
N LEU A 279 -11.09 -4.37 3.74
CA LEU A 279 -10.86 -4.49 2.30
C LEU A 279 -9.75 -5.50 1.98
N VAL A 280 -8.67 -5.52 2.75
CA VAL A 280 -7.57 -6.49 2.61
C VAL A 280 -8.07 -7.92 2.71
N ASP A 281 -8.82 -8.20 3.76
CA ASP A 281 -9.35 -9.53 4.00
C ASP A 281 -10.38 -9.92 2.95
N ALA A 282 -11.20 -8.96 2.49
CA ALA A 282 -12.17 -9.19 1.42
C ALA A 282 -11.48 -9.59 0.10
N VAL A 283 -10.41 -8.88 -0.28
CA VAL A 283 -9.61 -9.21 -1.47
C VAL A 283 -8.91 -10.56 -1.30
N ALA A 284 -8.29 -10.80 -0.14
CA ALA A 284 -7.56 -12.04 0.11
C ALA A 284 -8.47 -13.27 0.17
N SER A 285 -9.68 -13.11 0.70
CA SER A 285 -10.66 -14.20 0.85
C SER A 285 -11.55 -14.39 -0.39
N ALA A 286 -11.39 -13.55 -1.41
CA ALA A 286 -12.11 -13.71 -2.68
C ALA A 286 -11.73 -15.02 -3.37
N GLU A 287 -12.66 -15.57 -4.16
CA GLU A 287 -12.40 -16.78 -4.96
C GLU A 287 -11.23 -16.59 -5.95
N SER A 288 -11.08 -15.37 -6.48
CA SER A 288 -9.93 -14.96 -7.29
C SER A 288 -9.41 -13.59 -6.81
N PRO A 289 -8.42 -13.57 -5.90
CA PRO A 289 -7.85 -12.33 -5.36
C PRO A 289 -7.26 -11.41 -6.44
N VAL A 290 -6.68 -11.97 -7.51
CA VAL A 290 -6.12 -11.16 -8.62
C VAL A 290 -7.24 -10.48 -9.41
N ASP A 291 -8.36 -11.17 -9.66
CA ASP A 291 -9.53 -10.58 -10.29
C ASP A 291 -10.11 -9.45 -9.44
N GLU A 292 -10.18 -9.64 -8.11
CA GLU A 292 -10.69 -8.60 -7.21
C GLU A 292 -9.79 -7.37 -7.14
N VAL A 293 -8.46 -7.55 -7.14
CA VAL A 293 -7.51 -6.43 -7.29
C VAL A 293 -7.76 -5.70 -8.61
N LEU A 294 -7.92 -6.41 -9.73
CA LEU A 294 -8.16 -5.81 -11.04
C LEU A 294 -9.49 -5.02 -11.10
N LYS A 295 -10.50 -5.39 -10.31
CA LYS A 295 -11.74 -4.59 -10.18
C LYS A 295 -11.56 -3.33 -9.33
N LEU A 296 -10.62 -3.34 -8.39
CA LEU A 296 -10.29 -2.16 -7.56
C LEU A 296 -9.36 -1.19 -8.28
N LEU A 297 -8.55 -1.65 -9.24
CA LEU A 297 -7.59 -0.80 -9.96
C LEU A 297 -8.21 0.45 -10.60
N PRO A 298 -9.38 0.40 -11.27
CA PRO A 298 -10.01 1.59 -11.85
C PRO A 298 -10.34 2.66 -10.81
N ASN A 299 -10.86 2.26 -9.65
CA ASN A 299 -11.15 3.14 -8.52
C ASN A 299 -9.88 3.83 -7.99
N LEU A 300 -8.82 3.04 -7.75
CA LEU A 300 -7.52 3.55 -7.32
C LEU A 300 -6.90 4.50 -8.37
N ALA A 301 -6.90 4.08 -9.63
CA ALA A 301 -6.35 4.87 -10.73
C ALA A 301 -7.10 6.20 -10.90
N SER A 302 -8.43 6.18 -10.80
CA SER A 302 -9.24 7.41 -10.82
C SER A 302 -8.91 8.31 -9.65
N ALA A 303 -8.78 7.79 -8.43
CA ALA A 303 -8.47 8.58 -7.25
C ALA A 303 -7.08 9.26 -7.32
N ILE A 304 -6.13 8.61 -8.02
CA ILE A 304 -4.80 9.17 -8.34
C ILE A 304 -4.90 10.21 -9.46
N ASP A 305 -5.55 9.86 -10.58
CA ASP A 305 -5.66 10.70 -11.78
C ASP A 305 -6.37 12.03 -11.49
N THR A 306 -7.44 11.99 -10.70
CA THR A 306 -8.18 13.21 -10.31
C THR A 306 -7.47 14.00 -9.21
N GLY A 307 -6.35 13.51 -8.67
CA GLY A 307 -5.66 14.13 -7.54
C GLY A 307 -6.47 14.12 -6.23
N LEU A 308 -7.49 13.25 -6.12
CA LEU A 308 -8.37 13.20 -4.95
C LEU A 308 -7.57 12.84 -3.71
N ILE A 309 -6.75 11.79 -3.79
CA ILE A 309 -5.93 11.32 -2.68
C ILE A 309 -4.98 12.43 -2.23
N ASP A 310 -4.27 13.03 -3.18
CA ASP A 310 -3.34 14.12 -2.92
C ASP A 310 -4.02 15.30 -2.21
N THR A 311 -5.14 15.76 -2.74
CA THR A 311 -5.92 16.88 -2.18
C THR A 311 -6.38 16.60 -0.76
N GLN A 312 -6.96 15.42 -0.51
CA GLN A 312 -7.48 15.07 0.81
C GLN A 312 -6.35 14.91 1.83
N ILE A 313 -5.25 14.26 1.46
CA ILE A 313 -4.08 14.14 2.35
C ILE A 313 -3.49 15.52 2.67
N HIS A 314 -3.37 16.42 1.69
CA HIS A 314 -2.94 17.81 1.96
C HIS A 314 -3.91 18.58 2.87
N SER A 315 -5.23 18.39 2.72
CA SER A 315 -6.23 18.97 3.62
C SER A 315 -6.03 18.49 5.06
N MET A 316 -5.88 17.17 5.24
CA MET A 316 -5.60 16.57 6.55
C MET A 316 -4.31 17.12 7.15
N LEU A 317 -3.24 17.20 6.36
CA LEU A 317 -1.94 17.71 6.80
C LEU A 317 -2.00 19.19 7.20
N GLY A 318 -2.76 20.00 6.46
CA GLY A 318 -3.02 21.40 6.82
C GLY A 318 -3.74 21.54 8.17
N LYS A 319 -4.67 20.63 8.48
CA LYS A 319 -5.35 20.59 9.79
C LYS A 319 -4.43 20.09 10.92
N ILE A 320 -3.43 19.26 10.60
CA ILE A 320 -2.46 18.72 11.55
C ILE A 320 -1.31 19.71 11.82
N SER A 321 -0.89 20.50 10.82
CA SER A 321 0.33 21.32 10.86
C SER A 321 0.26 22.57 11.76
N LEU A 322 -0.87 22.82 12.42
CA LEU A 322 -1.05 23.91 13.40
C LEU A 322 -0.68 25.31 12.89
N GLY A 323 -0.75 25.55 11.57
CA GLY A 323 -0.34 26.83 10.97
C GLY A 323 1.17 27.08 10.95
N ILE A 324 1.98 26.07 11.29
CA ILE A 324 3.42 26.07 11.01
C ILE A 324 3.56 25.79 9.52
N GLY A 325 4.15 26.72 8.77
CA GLY A 325 4.20 26.72 7.30
C GLY A 325 4.48 25.34 6.70
N ASN A 326 3.76 25.06 5.61
CA ASN A 326 3.63 23.79 4.88
C ASN A 326 4.98 23.12 4.51
N SER A 327 5.70 22.56 5.48
CA SER A 327 7.02 21.93 5.29
C SER A 327 6.91 20.47 4.83
N VAL A 328 5.71 19.90 4.88
CA VAL A 328 5.39 18.56 4.42
C VAL A 328 5.08 18.60 2.93
N LYS A 329 5.96 18.05 2.10
CA LYS A 329 5.72 17.82 0.66
C LYS A 329 5.39 16.36 0.44
N VAL A 330 4.11 15.99 0.51
CA VAL A 330 3.67 14.74 -0.09
C VAL A 330 3.35 15.01 -1.54
N ASP A 331 3.81 14.17 -2.44
CA ASP A 331 3.27 14.13 -3.78
C ASP A 331 2.57 12.77 -3.97
N LEU A 332 1.24 12.78 -3.94
CA LEU A 332 0.38 11.64 -4.29
C LEU A 332 -0.34 11.86 -5.61
N THR A 333 0.12 12.83 -6.41
CA THR A 333 -0.29 12.92 -7.81
C THR A 333 0.22 11.70 -8.57
N THR A 334 -0.26 11.52 -9.80
CA THR A 334 0.26 10.49 -10.72
C THR A 334 1.78 10.52 -10.83
N GLY A 335 2.38 11.71 -10.82
CA GLY A 335 3.83 11.89 -10.86
C GLY A 335 4.53 11.41 -9.59
N GLY A 336 3.99 11.75 -8.42
CA GLY A 336 4.50 11.29 -7.14
C GLY A 336 4.36 9.79 -6.93
N VAL A 337 3.22 9.20 -7.33
CA VAL A 337 3.01 7.73 -7.30
C VAL A 337 4.01 7.01 -8.19
N TYR A 338 4.30 7.55 -9.39
CA TYR A 338 5.36 7.03 -10.25
C TYR A 338 6.72 7.05 -9.53
N ASP A 339 7.08 8.18 -8.90
CA ASP A 339 8.36 8.34 -8.20
C ASP A 339 8.47 7.41 -6.96
N MET A 340 7.34 6.95 -6.40
CA MET A 340 7.30 5.91 -5.37
C MET A 340 7.49 4.49 -5.91
N ILE A 341 6.98 4.19 -7.11
CA ILE A 341 6.97 2.85 -7.70
C ILE A 341 8.26 2.57 -8.48
N ALA A 342 8.68 3.49 -9.36
CA ALA A 342 9.78 3.28 -10.29
C ALA A 342 11.10 2.86 -9.60
N PRO A 343 11.52 3.45 -8.44
CA PRO A 343 12.72 3.00 -7.75
C PRO A 343 12.64 1.56 -7.23
N LYS A 344 11.45 1.04 -6.94
CA LYS A 344 11.27 -0.34 -6.44
C LYS A 344 11.47 -1.39 -7.53
N LEU A 345 11.51 -0.97 -8.79
CA LEU A 345 11.76 -1.82 -9.94
C LEU A 345 13.23 -1.83 -10.37
N LYS A 346 14.09 -1.17 -9.59
CA LYS A 346 15.55 -1.24 -9.74
C LYS A 346 16.11 -2.34 -8.83
N ASP A 347 17.15 -3.01 -9.30
CA ASP A 347 17.94 -4.00 -8.55
C ASP A 347 17.10 -5.14 -7.95
N ILE A 348 16.09 -5.59 -8.70
CA ILE A 348 15.25 -6.73 -8.31
C ILE A 348 16.11 -7.99 -8.31
N GLU A 349 16.50 -8.46 -7.13
CA GLU A 349 17.26 -9.70 -6.96
C GLU A 349 16.42 -10.93 -7.35
N LEU A 350 16.74 -11.52 -8.52
CA LEU A 350 16.15 -12.75 -9.03
C LEU A 350 16.83 -13.99 -8.45
N GLN A 351 18.14 -13.92 -8.22
CA GLN A 351 18.95 -14.99 -7.64
C GLN A 351 19.98 -14.40 -6.69
N ALA A 352 20.22 -15.07 -5.56
CA ALA A 352 21.19 -14.61 -4.57
C ALA A 352 22.58 -14.90 -5.09
N ALA A 353 23.54 -14.13 -4.58
CA ALA A 353 24.92 -14.52 -4.68
C ALA A 353 25.09 -15.93 -4.10
N LYS A 354 25.84 -16.78 -4.80
CA LYS A 354 26.28 -18.06 -4.25
C LYS A 354 27.54 -17.80 -3.45
N VAL A 355 27.58 -18.34 -2.25
CA VAL A 355 28.76 -18.30 -1.39
C VAL A 355 29.27 -19.72 -1.17
N ASP A 356 30.59 -19.88 -1.03
CA ASP A 356 31.18 -21.15 -0.62
C ASP A 356 31.03 -21.39 0.89
N GLU A 357 31.57 -22.51 1.38
CA GLU A 357 31.54 -22.88 2.80
C GLU A 357 32.26 -21.87 3.72
N ASN A 358 33.09 -20.99 3.16
CA ASN A 358 33.83 -19.94 3.86
C ASN A 358 33.14 -18.57 3.76
N GLY A 359 32.01 -18.47 3.06
CA GLY A 359 31.30 -17.22 2.84
C GLY A 359 31.84 -16.38 1.69
N GLU A 360 32.78 -16.89 0.87
CA GLU A 360 33.28 -16.18 -0.31
C GLU A 360 32.32 -16.32 -1.49
N GLU A 361 32.06 -15.21 -2.17
CA GLU A 361 31.16 -15.16 -3.32
C GLU A 361 31.72 -15.94 -4.51
N THR A 362 31.06 -17.05 -4.86
CA THR A 362 31.41 -17.90 -6.01
C THR A 362 30.61 -17.57 -7.26
N ALA A 363 29.46 -16.90 -7.12
CA ALA A 363 28.73 -16.32 -8.22
C ALA A 363 27.92 -15.10 -7.74
N PRO A 364 27.89 -14.00 -8.51
CA PRO A 364 27.16 -12.81 -8.12
C PRO A 364 25.64 -13.02 -8.11
N ALA A 365 24.96 -12.17 -7.34
CA ALA A 365 23.52 -12.08 -7.38
C ALA A 365 23.06 -11.67 -8.79
N VAL A 366 21.99 -12.31 -9.27
CA VAL A 366 21.35 -11.92 -10.53
C VAL A 366 20.27 -10.90 -10.18
N THR A 367 20.48 -9.65 -10.61
CA THR A 367 19.52 -8.56 -10.43
C THR A 367 18.86 -8.17 -11.75
N LEU A 368 17.68 -7.58 -11.66
CA LEU A 368 16.93 -7.04 -12.78
C LEU A 368 16.51 -5.61 -12.47
N THR A 369 16.85 -4.70 -13.37
CA THR A 369 16.36 -3.33 -13.33
C THR A 369 15.42 -3.11 -14.50
N ILE A 370 14.20 -2.67 -14.19
CA ILE A 370 13.20 -2.23 -15.16
C ILE A 370 13.00 -0.74 -14.95
N ASN A 371 13.28 0.03 -16.00
CA ASN A 371 12.99 1.46 -16.05
C ASN A 371 11.56 1.64 -16.56
N LEU A 372 10.76 2.40 -15.83
CA LEU A 372 9.43 2.80 -16.30
C LEU A 372 9.54 4.15 -16.99
N ASP A 373 8.63 4.42 -17.93
CA ASP A 373 8.45 5.74 -18.50
C ASP A 373 7.32 6.48 -17.75
N LYS A 374 7.60 7.71 -17.32
CA LYS A 374 6.67 8.51 -16.50
C LYS A 374 5.42 8.93 -17.29
N GLU A 375 5.57 9.26 -18.58
CA GLU A 375 4.46 9.67 -19.43
C GLU A 375 3.56 8.49 -19.79
N LYS A 376 4.16 7.34 -20.13
CA LYS A 376 3.41 6.09 -20.36
C LYS A 376 2.69 5.63 -19.11
N PHE A 377 3.32 5.75 -17.93
CA PHE A 377 2.67 5.45 -16.65
C PHE A 377 1.44 6.34 -16.43
N ALA A 378 1.58 7.65 -16.63
CA ALA A 378 0.46 8.58 -16.47
C ALA A 378 -0.68 8.28 -17.46
N ALA A 379 -0.36 8.00 -18.72
CA ALA A 379 -1.35 7.58 -19.71
C ALA A 379 -2.05 6.27 -19.31
N ALA A 380 -1.30 5.29 -18.79
CA ALA A 380 -1.86 4.03 -18.32
C ALA A 380 -2.79 4.21 -17.12
N ILE A 381 -2.44 5.07 -16.16
CA ILE A 381 -3.32 5.41 -15.02
C ILE A 381 -4.63 6.00 -15.51
N LYS A 382 -4.58 6.95 -16.45
CA LYS A 382 -5.79 7.53 -17.05
C LYS A 382 -6.66 6.50 -17.77
N ASP A 383 -6.04 5.62 -18.56
CA ASP A 383 -6.77 4.56 -19.27
C ASP A 383 -7.38 3.53 -18.30
N ILE A 384 -6.68 3.19 -17.21
CA ILE A 384 -7.18 2.28 -16.17
C ILE A 384 -8.34 2.93 -15.38
N ALA A 385 -8.25 4.22 -15.06
CA ALA A 385 -9.31 4.97 -14.38
C ALA A 385 -10.65 4.89 -15.11
N ALA A 386 -10.63 4.79 -16.44
CA ALA A 386 -11.82 4.66 -17.27
C ALA A 386 -12.19 3.20 -17.65
N CYS A 387 -11.57 2.19 -17.02
CA CYS A 387 -11.88 0.76 -17.20
C CYS A 387 -13.00 0.29 -16.27
N GLY A 388 -14.23 0.70 -16.51
CA GLY A 388 -15.38 0.23 -15.72
C GLY A 388 -16.67 0.92 -16.10
N VAL A 389 -17.70 0.73 -15.28
CA VAL A 389 -18.96 1.50 -15.36
C VAL A 389 -18.95 2.54 -14.26
N PHE A 390 -19.10 3.81 -14.63
CA PHE A 390 -19.22 4.91 -13.68
C PHE A 390 -20.62 4.89 -13.04
N THR A 391 -20.65 5.11 -11.73
CA THR A 391 -21.89 5.11 -10.94
C THR A 391 -21.86 6.30 -9.99
N ALA A 392 -22.92 7.09 -9.98
CA ALA A 392 -23.09 8.17 -9.02
C ALA A 392 -23.67 7.58 -7.73
N LYS A 393 -22.94 7.70 -6.62
CA LYS A 393 -23.29 7.16 -5.31
C LYS A 393 -23.42 8.29 -4.30
N GLU A 394 -24.32 8.14 -3.35
CA GLU A 394 -24.44 9.05 -2.22
C GLU A 394 -23.17 8.97 -1.36
N SER A 395 -22.68 10.13 -0.91
CA SER A 395 -21.50 10.22 -0.05
C SER A 395 -21.90 10.24 1.41
N ALA A 396 -21.10 9.58 2.23
CA ALA A 396 -21.13 9.64 3.68
C ALA A 396 -20.38 10.87 4.24
N ALA A 397 -19.61 11.58 3.40
CA ALA A 397 -19.00 12.85 3.77
C ALA A 397 -20.06 13.95 3.82
N LYS A 398 -20.01 14.81 4.84
CA LYS A 398 -20.82 16.03 4.94
C LYS A 398 -20.39 17.12 3.97
N THR A 399 -19.17 17.02 3.42
CA THR A 399 -18.63 18.01 2.47
C THR A 399 -19.09 17.80 1.03
N ARG A 400 -19.80 16.71 0.71
CA ARG A 400 -20.34 16.43 -0.63
C ARG A 400 -21.56 15.50 -0.54
N ASN A 401 -22.54 15.66 -1.42
CA ASN A 401 -23.71 14.76 -1.42
C ASN A 401 -23.50 13.51 -2.28
N TRP A 402 -22.63 13.60 -3.29
CA TRP A 402 -22.39 12.55 -4.26
C TRP A 402 -20.90 12.34 -4.52
N PHE A 403 -20.55 11.12 -4.91
CA PHE A 403 -19.26 10.79 -5.49
C PHE A 403 -19.43 9.85 -6.68
N VAL A 404 -18.40 9.76 -7.51
CA VAL A 404 -18.34 8.83 -8.64
C VAL A 404 -17.60 7.59 -8.18
N GLY A 405 -18.29 6.46 -8.14
CA GLY A 405 -17.69 5.14 -7.96
C GLY A 405 -17.56 4.42 -9.29
N ILE A 406 -16.56 3.54 -9.41
CA ILE A 406 -16.34 2.74 -10.62
C ILE A 406 -16.59 1.26 -10.31
N GLU A 407 -17.52 0.65 -11.03
CA GLU A 407 -17.61 -0.80 -11.12
C GLU A 407 -16.54 -1.27 -12.10
N GLY A 408 -15.37 -1.62 -11.58
CA GLY A 408 -14.19 -1.93 -12.38
C GLY A 408 -14.36 -3.19 -13.23
N ASP A 409 -13.92 -3.10 -14.49
CA ASP A 409 -13.92 -4.25 -15.39
C ASP A 409 -12.53 -4.89 -15.44
N SER A 410 -12.40 -6.06 -14.81
CA SER A 410 -11.11 -6.71 -14.62
C SER A 410 -10.42 -7.10 -15.93
N ALA A 411 -11.16 -7.48 -16.98
CA ALA A 411 -10.57 -7.76 -18.29
C ALA A 411 -10.06 -6.50 -18.98
N ASP A 412 -10.84 -5.41 -18.95
CA ASP A 412 -10.44 -4.15 -19.56
C ASP A 412 -9.20 -3.60 -18.84
N ALA A 413 -9.22 -3.56 -17.50
CA ALA A 413 -8.10 -3.15 -16.67
C ALA A 413 -6.85 -4.04 -16.90
N PHE A 414 -7.03 -5.36 -16.99
CA PHE A 414 -5.93 -6.29 -17.28
C PHE A 414 -5.30 -6.02 -18.64
N VAL A 415 -6.10 -5.79 -19.69
CA VAL A 415 -5.57 -5.55 -21.04
C VAL A 415 -4.81 -4.22 -21.11
N VAL A 416 -5.33 -3.16 -20.49
CA VAL A 416 -4.64 -1.86 -20.42
C VAL A 416 -3.33 -1.99 -19.66
N LEU A 417 -3.37 -2.60 -18.47
CA LEU A 417 -2.17 -2.84 -17.66
C LEU A 417 -1.15 -3.71 -18.41
N PHE A 418 -1.62 -4.78 -19.06
CA PHE A 418 -0.76 -5.67 -19.84
C PHE A 418 -0.07 -4.93 -20.99
N ARG A 419 -0.79 -4.07 -21.72
CA ARG A 419 -0.24 -3.27 -22.82
C ARG A 419 0.79 -2.27 -22.32
N TYR A 420 0.50 -1.59 -21.21
CA TYR A 420 1.45 -0.70 -20.56
C TYR A 420 2.74 -1.46 -20.19
N LEU A 421 2.62 -2.54 -19.40
CA LEU A 421 3.76 -3.35 -18.98
C LEU A 421 4.52 -3.93 -20.18
N HIS A 422 3.83 -4.44 -21.20
CA HIS A 422 4.47 -4.94 -22.41
C HIS A 422 5.29 -3.84 -23.08
N SER A 423 4.73 -2.63 -23.22
CA SER A 423 5.44 -1.49 -23.82
C SER A 423 6.72 -1.11 -23.06
N GLU A 424 6.71 -1.25 -21.73
CA GLU A 424 7.90 -1.02 -20.88
C GLU A 424 8.90 -2.16 -21.02
N LEU A 425 8.44 -3.42 -20.97
CA LEU A 425 9.32 -4.59 -21.09
C LEU A 425 10.01 -4.67 -22.47
N THR A 426 9.36 -4.19 -23.53
CA THR A 426 9.93 -4.15 -24.89
C THR A 426 10.81 -2.94 -25.19
N GLU A 427 10.91 -1.99 -24.26
CA GLU A 427 11.87 -0.90 -24.37
C GLU A 427 13.30 -1.49 -24.44
N GLU A 428 14.18 -0.88 -25.23
CA GLU A 428 15.48 -1.46 -25.60
C GLU A 428 16.34 -1.83 -24.38
N ASN A 429 16.47 -0.91 -23.41
CA ASN A 429 17.26 -1.12 -22.21
C ASN A 429 16.65 -2.20 -21.32
N ASN A 430 15.32 -2.17 -21.16
CA ASN A 430 14.61 -3.17 -20.37
C ASN A 430 14.69 -4.57 -20.99
N ALA A 431 14.51 -4.67 -22.31
CA ALA A 431 14.60 -5.92 -23.05
C ALA A 431 16.01 -6.53 -22.95
N VAL A 432 17.06 -5.69 -23.01
CA VAL A 432 18.46 -6.10 -22.79
C VAL A 432 18.66 -6.57 -21.35
N ALA A 433 18.16 -5.82 -20.37
CA ALA A 433 18.27 -6.18 -18.95
C ALA A 433 17.59 -7.54 -18.67
N ILE A 434 16.39 -7.76 -19.20
CA ILE A 434 15.65 -9.03 -19.06
C ILE A 434 16.43 -10.19 -19.69
N LYS A 435 16.92 -10.04 -20.92
CA LYS A 435 17.70 -11.10 -21.60
C LYS A 435 18.99 -11.41 -20.86
N THR A 436 19.66 -10.39 -20.35
CA THR A 436 20.90 -10.53 -19.56
C THR A 436 20.63 -11.27 -18.25
N ALA A 437 19.59 -10.86 -17.52
CA ALA A 437 19.18 -11.52 -16.28
C ALA A 437 18.82 -12.99 -16.53
N VAL A 438 18.02 -13.28 -17.56
CA VAL A 438 17.63 -14.65 -17.95
C VAL A 438 18.84 -15.50 -18.32
N ALA A 439 19.82 -14.93 -19.02
CA ALA A 439 21.04 -15.65 -19.39
C ALA A 439 21.90 -16.02 -18.17
N ALA A 440 21.87 -15.18 -17.13
CA ALA A 440 22.64 -15.32 -15.89
C ALA A 440 21.96 -16.22 -14.84
N LEU A 441 20.65 -16.47 -14.94
CA LEU A 441 19.95 -17.39 -14.05
C LEU A 441 20.52 -18.82 -14.15
N ASP A 442 20.67 -19.45 -12.99
CA ASP A 442 21.08 -20.84 -12.85
C ASP A 442 19.93 -21.78 -13.26
N MET A 443 19.87 -22.07 -14.56
CA MET A 443 18.86 -22.92 -15.19
C MET A 443 19.50 -24.10 -15.90
N ASN A 444 18.85 -25.26 -15.86
CA ASN A 444 19.27 -26.38 -16.72
C ASN A 444 18.99 -26.07 -18.21
N ALA A 445 19.63 -26.83 -19.11
CA ALA A 445 19.54 -26.57 -20.56
C ALA A 445 18.09 -26.50 -21.09
N SER A 446 17.20 -27.36 -20.60
CA SER A 446 15.80 -27.39 -21.02
C SER A 446 15.01 -26.17 -20.53
N GLN A 447 15.21 -25.75 -19.28
CA GLN A 447 14.62 -24.53 -18.71
C GLN A 447 15.10 -23.30 -19.46
N LYS A 448 16.41 -23.22 -19.75
CA LYS A 448 17.01 -22.09 -20.47
C LYS A 448 16.44 -21.94 -21.87
N ILE A 449 16.21 -23.03 -22.60
CA ILE A 449 15.58 -23.01 -23.93
C ILE A 449 14.13 -22.49 -23.83
N VAL A 450 13.34 -23.01 -22.90
CA VAL A 450 11.93 -22.61 -22.74
C VAL A 450 11.80 -21.15 -22.30
N VAL A 451 12.59 -20.72 -21.31
CA VAL A 451 12.56 -19.34 -20.81
C VAL A 451 13.05 -18.37 -21.89
N ASN A 452 14.15 -18.67 -22.59
CA ASN A 452 14.63 -17.83 -23.69
C ASN A 452 13.60 -17.74 -24.82
N PHE A 453 12.92 -18.83 -25.16
CA PHE A 453 11.86 -18.83 -26.16
C PHE A 453 10.69 -17.95 -25.73
N LEU A 454 10.21 -18.08 -24.49
CA LEU A 454 9.11 -17.28 -23.96
C LEU A 454 9.46 -15.79 -23.90
N VAL A 455 10.63 -15.46 -23.34
CA VAL A 455 11.13 -14.09 -23.24
C VAL A 455 11.30 -13.49 -24.63
N SER A 456 11.93 -14.20 -25.56
CA SER A 456 12.10 -13.72 -26.93
C SER A 456 10.76 -13.56 -27.64
N SER A 457 9.80 -14.46 -27.43
CA SER A 457 8.46 -14.37 -28.03
C SER A 457 7.68 -13.16 -27.51
N VAL A 458 7.71 -12.91 -26.21
CA VAL A 458 7.05 -11.74 -25.60
C VAL A 458 7.71 -10.44 -26.04
N LEU A 459 9.05 -10.40 -26.06
CA LEU A 459 9.80 -9.19 -26.40
C LEU A 459 9.81 -8.85 -27.90
N SER A 460 9.60 -9.83 -28.78
CA SER A 460 9.61 -9.62 -30.24
C SER A 460 8.22 -9.49 -30.86
N SER A 461 7.15 -9.69 -30.08
CA SER A 461 5.77 -9.56 -30.55
C SER A 461 5.16 -8.22 -30.14
N SER A 462 4.16 -7.76 -30.88
CA SER A 462 3.33 -6.64 -30.43
C SER A 462 2.56 -7.03 -29.16
N ALA A 463 2.15 -6.06 -28.35
CA ALA A 463 1.38 -6.33 -27.13
C ALA A 463 0.16 -7.24 -27.39
N ASP A 464 -0.56 -7.00 -28.48
CA ASP A 464 -1.70 -7.84 -28.87
C ASP A 464 -1.28 -9.25 -29.33
N GLY A 465 -0.13 -9.39 -29.99
CA GLY A 465 0.46 -10.69 -30.35
C GLY A 465 0.92 -11.47 -29.12
N ALA A 466 1.58 -10.79 -28.17
CA ALA A 466 2.01 -11.35 -26.89
C ALA A 466 0.79 -11.80 -26.07
N LEU A 467 -0.24 -10.96 -25.97
CA LEU A 467 -1.47 -11.27 -25.25
C LEU A 467 -2.17 -12.50 -25.84
N ARG A 468 -2.31 -12.59 -27.17
CA ARG A 468 -2.86 -13.79 -27.84
C ARG A 468 -2.06 -15.04 -27.50
N THR A 469 -0.73 -14.94 -27.60
CA THR A 469 0.19 -16.04 -27.34
C THR A 469 0.07 -16.51 -25.89
N ILE A 470 0.03 -15.57 -24.95
CA ILE A 470 -0.15 -15.87 -23.52
C ILE A 470 -1.51 -16.52 -23.28
N VAL A 471 -2.61 -15.95 -23.78
CA VAL A 471 -3.96 -16.54 -23.63
C VAL A 471 -4.03 -17.97 -24.17
N ALA A 472 -3.36 -18.25 -25.30
CA ALA A 472 -3.31 -19.57 -25.92
C ALA A 472 -2.40 -20.56 -25.17
N LEU A 473 -1.25 -20.10 -24.66
CA LEU A 473 -0.23 -20.94 -24.01
C LEU A 473 -0.43 -21.11 -22.49
N LEU A 474 -1.14 -20.21 -21.82
CA LEU A 474 -1.45 -20.28 -20.39
C LEU A 474 -2.01 -21.63 -19.92
N PRO A 475 -2.94 -22.31 -20.64
CA PRO A 475 -3.38 -23.64 -20.21
C PRO A 475 -2.25 -24.69 -20.23
N LEU A 476 -1.31 -24.61 -21.17
CA LEU A 476 -0.15 -25.50 -21.21
C LEU A 476 0.87 -25.13 -20.13
N ALA A 477 1.12 -23.83 -19.94
CA ALA A 477 2.01 -23.31 -18.90
C ALA A 477 1.52 -23.67 -17.49
N LYS A 478 0.22 -23.58 -17.21
CA LYS A 478 -0.38 -24.02 -15.93
C LYS A 478 -0.07 -25.49 -15.65
N THR A 479 -0.26 -26.36 -16.63
CA THR A 479 0.06 -27.79 -16.51
C THR A 479 1.55 -28.01 -16.28
N GLY A 480 2.41 -27.33 -17.04
CA GLY A 480 3.86 -27.39 -16.89
C GLY A 480 4.35 -26.91 -15.52
N VAL A 481 3.82 -25.80 -15.01
CA VAL A 481 4.16 -25.24 -13.68
C VAL A 481 3.72 -26.18 -12.56
N LYS A 482 2.52 -26.80 -12.66
CA LYS A 482 2.07 -27.80 -11.68
C LYS A 482 2.96 -29.05 -11.68
N ILE A 483 3.41 -29.49 -12.85
CA ILE A 483 4.33 -30.61 -12.97
C ILE A 483 5.70 -30.24 -12.39
N ALA A 484 6.25 -29.08 -12.76
CA ALA A 484 7.53 -28.60 -12.26
C ALA A 484 7.54 -28.40 -10.73
N ALA A 485 6.44 -27.88 -10.16
CA ALA A 485 6.26 -27.75 -8.72
C ALA A 485 6.28 -29.12 -8.00
N ARG A 486 5.65 -30.15 -8.57
CA ARG A 486 5.71 -31.53 -8.03
C ARG A 486 7.10 -32.14 -8.03
N PHE A 487 8.00 -31.65 -8.88
CA PHE A 487 9.39 -32.09 -8.95
C PHE A 487 10.36 -31.16 -8.21
N GLY A 488 9.86 -30.26 -7.35
CA GLY A 488 10.69 -29.39 -6.51
C GLY A 488 11.44 -28.31 -7.26
N ALA A 489 11.04 -27.95 -8.48
CA ALA A 489 11.73 -26.97 -9.31
C ALA A 489 11.75 -25.55 -8.70
N PHE A 490 10.93 -25.29 -7.69
CA PHE A 490 10.86 -24.02 -6.97
C PHE A 490 11.43 -24.10 -5.55
N ASP A 491 11.99 -25.25 -5.12
CA ASP A 491 12.43 -25.51 -3.73
C ASP A 491 13.86 -25.05 -3.40
N LYS A 492 14.41 -24.11 -4.17
CA LYS A 492 15.70 -23.47 -3.87
C LYS A 492 15.53 -22.00 -3.51
#